data_AF-A0A7Y2ZHC7-F1
#
_entry.id   AF-A0A7Y2ZHC7-F1
#
_cell.length_a   1.000
_cell.length_b   1.000
_cell.length_c   1.000
_cell.angle_alpha   90.00
_cell.angle_beta   90.00
_cell.angle_gamma   90.00
#
_symmetry.space_group_name_H-M   'P 1'
#
loop_
_entity.id
_entity.type
_entity.pdbx_description
1 polymer ?
#
loop_
_entity_poly.entity_id
_entity_poly.type
_entity_poly.pdbx_seq_one_letter_code
_entity_poly.pdbx_strand_id
1 'polypeptide(L)'
;MRTSTPQTPRAAHAAACLIGALLISAGVPGRAAARVAQDPVTPASLTGVLRRALDVHPSIQAAAAASDAARAGLQVARAAWLPQFGVEGGVTRFQEPMLVAPLHRFDPTAVPD
;
A
#
# COMPACT_ATOMS: atom_id res chain seq x y z
N MET A 1 -56.99 -3.78 -18.30
CA MET A 1 -56.41 -4.69 -17.28
C MET A 1 -54.89 -4.49 -17.33
N ARG A 2 -54.21 -3.64 -16.54
CA ARG A 2 -53.73 -3.77 -15.12
C ARG A 2 -53.31 -5.22 -14.79
N THR A 3 -52.08 -5.53 -14.35
CA THR A 3 -51.30 -5.01 -13.19
C THR A 3 -49.75 -5.13 -13.40
N SER A 4 -48.89 -4.11 -13.21
CA SER A 4 -48.08 -3.68 -12.04
C SER A 4 -46.98 -4.64 -11.47
N THR A 5 -45.69 -4.28 -11.68
CA THR A 5 -44.43 -4.28 -10.84
C THR A 5 -44.14 -5.40 -9.79
N PRO A 6 -42.88 -5.80 -9.46
CA PRO A 6 -41.73 -4.93 -9.03
C PRO A 6 -40.29 -5.40 -9.46
N GLN A 7 -39.29 -4.52 -9.59
CA GLN A 7 -38.18 -4.15 -8.66
C GLN A 7 -36.99 -5.15 -8.55
N THR A 8 -35.77 -4.60 -8.61
CA THR A 8 -34.42 -5.21 -8.71
C THR A 8 -33.93 -5.90 -7.42
N PRO A 9 -32.86 -6.74 -7.47
CA PRO A 9 -31.58 -6.23 -6.96
C PRO A 9 -30.28 -6.74 -7.64
N ARG A 10 -29.33 -5.81 -7.79
CA ARG A 10 -27.89 -5.86 -7.42
C ARG A 10 -27.07 -7.13 -7.73
N ALA A 11 -26.08 -6.98 -8.62
CA ALA A 11 -24.65 -7.18 -8.30
C ALA A 11 -23.77 -6.94 -9.54
N ALA A 12 -23.82 -5.72 -10.08
CA ALA A 12 -22.60 -5.16 -10.67
C ALA A 12 -21.56 -5.04 -9.53
N HIS A 13 -20.27 -5.14 -9.84
CA HIS A 13 -19.10 -5.02 -8.93
C HIS A 13 -18.68 -6.31 -8.19
N ALA A 14 -17.99 -7.23 -8.88
CA ALA A 14 -17.20 -8.25 -8.17
C ALA A 14 -15.92 -8.71 -8.90
N ALA A 15 -15.47 -8.00 -9.96
CA ALA A 15 -14.39 -8.49 -10.82
C ALA A 15 -13.18 -7.54 -10.95
N ALA A 16 -12.97 -6.60 -10.00
CA ALA A 16 -11.92 -5.59 -10.14
C ALA A 16 -11.14 -5.26 -8.84
N CYS A 17 -11.02 -6.20 -7.88
CA CYS A 17 -10.41 -5.90 -6.58
C CYS A 17 -9.25 -6.81 -6.12
N LEU A 18 -8.54 -7.53 -7.01
CA LEU A 18 -7.45 -8.42 -6.56
C LEU A 18 -6.04 -8.11 -7.08
N ILE A 19 -5.80 -6.92 -7.65
CA ILE A 19 -4.43 -6.40 -7.92
C ILE A 19 -4.23 -4.99 -7.30
N GLY A 20 -5.19 -4.50 -6.50
CA GLY A 20 -5.20 -3.12 -5.99
C GLY A 20 -5.04 -2.97 -4.47
N ALA A 21 -4.40 -3.91 -3.77
CA ALA A 21 -4.39 -3.93 -2.30
C ALA A 21 -2.99 -4.03 -1.65
N LEU A 22 -1.89 -3.76 -2.37
CA LEU A 22 -0.54 -3.73 -1.81
C LEU A 22 0.22 -2.42 -2.06
N LEU A 23 -0.49 -1.29 -2.12
CA LEU A 23 0.10 0.05 -2.21
C LEU A 23 -0.57 1.07 -1.28
N ILE A 24 -0.99 0.65 -0.07
CA ILE A 24 -1.51 1.57 0.96
C ILE A 24 -0.81 1.35 2.31
N SER A 25 0.50 1.08 2.29
CA SER A 25 1.34 1.09 3.49
C SER A 25 2.58 1.97 3.34
N ALA A 26 2.52 3.00 2.50
CA ALA A 26 3.44 4.12 2.59
C ALA A 26 2.98 4.96 3.80
N GLY A 27 3.66 4.72 4.92
CA GLY A 27 3.31 5.22 6.24
C GLY A 27 2.99 6.70 6.25
N VAL A 28 1.81 7.02 6.79
CA VAL A 28 1.64 8.26 7.54
C VAL A 28 2.63 8.14 8.70
N PRO A 29 3.72 8.93 8.76
CA PRO A 29 4.49 8.97 9.99
C PRO A 29 3.52 9.46 11.05
N GLY A 30 3.17 8.56 11.97
CA GLY A 30 2.32 8.85 13.11
C GLY A 30 2.83 10.13 13.71
N ARG A 31 1.96 11.16 13.71
CA ARG A 31 2.22 12.44 14.35
C ARG A 31 2.44 12.13 15.81
N ALA A 32 3.70 11.93 16.20
CA ALA A 32 4.09 11.68 17.57
C ALA A 32 3.61 12.89 18.35
N ALA A 33 2.50 12.73 19.08
CA ALA A 33 2.08 13.69 20.06
C ALA A 33 3.27 13.84 20.99
N ALA A 34 3.96 14.98 20.90
CA ALA A 34 4.99 15.34 21.83
C ALA A 34 4.32 15.33 23.21
N ARG A 35 4.50 14.24 23.95
CA ARG A 35 4.19 14.23 25.37
C ARG A 35 5.15 15.24 25.96
N VAL A 36 4.63 16.42 26.27
CA VAL A 36 5.30 17.34 27.17
C VAL A 36 5.38 16.59 28.48
N ALA A 37 6.51 15.90 28.70
CA ALA A 37 6.86 15.38 29.99
C ALA A 37 6.92 16.62 30.90
N GLN A 38 5.87 16.81 31.69
CA GLN A 38 5.89 17.76 32.78
C GLN A 38 6.82 17.17 33.83
N ASP A 39 8.13 17.40 33.65
CA ASP A 39 9.08 17.18 34.73
C ASP A 39 8.62 18.04 35.91
N PRO A 40 8.64 17.49 37.15
CA PRO A 40 8.39 18.29 38.34
C PRO A 40 9.32 19.50 38.30
N VAL A 41 8.79 20.68 38.63
CA VAL A 41 9.49 21.97 38.57
C VAL A 41 10.56 22.02 39.66
N THR A 42 11.63 21.25 39.49
CA THR A 42 12.91 21.50 40.12
C THR A 42 13.59 22.64 39.36
N PRO A 43 14.19 23.62 40.03
CA PRO A 43 14.94 24.68 39.37
C PRO A 43 16.14 24.06 38.65
N ALA A 44 15.95 23.72 37.38
CA ALA A 44 17.01 23.24 36.52
C ALA A 44 17.98 24.40 36.27
N SER A 45 19.28 24.13 36.35
CA SER A 45 20.28 25.11 35.97
C SER A 45 20.04 25.56 34.52
N LEU A 46 20.27 26.84 34.22
CA LEU A 46 20.09 27.40 32.87
C LEU A 46 20.82 26.54 31.81
N THR A 47 22.03 26.09 32.13
CA THR A 47 22.82 25.20 31.28
C THR A 47 22.13 23.85 31.03
N GLY A 48 21.48 23.27 32.04
CA GLY A 48 20.74 22.01 31.91
C GLY A 48 19.51 22.15 31.03
N VAL A 49 18.77 23.26 31.18
CA VAL A 49 17.60 23.57 30.33
C VAL A 49 18.04 23.81 28.89
N LEU A 50 19.12 24.57 28.67
CA LEU A 50 19.65 24.85 27.34
C LEU A 50 20.11 23.58 26.63
N ARG A 51 20.86 22.70 27.32
CA ARG A 51 21.29 21.42 26.74
C ARG A 51 20.10 20.56 26.32
N ARG A 52 19.11 20.42 27.21
CA ARG A 52 17.89 19.67 26.89
C ARG A 52 17.13 20.31 25.74
N ALA A 53 17.02 21.65 25.70
CA ALA A 53 16.40 22.35 24.61
C ALA A 53 17.11 22.02 23.29
N LEU A 54 18.43 22.14 23.22
CA LEU A 54 19.18 21.79 21.99
C LEU A 54 18.97 20.33 21.56
N ASP A 55 18.87 19.40 22.52
CA ASP A 55 18.65 17.98 22.25
C ASP A 55 17.25 17.69 21.65
N VAL A 56 16.20 18.35 22.14
CA VAL A 56 14.80 18.04 21.73
C VAL A 56 14.16 19.08 20.82
N HIS A 57 14.79 20.23 20.60
CA HIS A 57 14.13 21.37 19.96
C HIS A 57 13.74 21.04 18.50
N PRO A 58 12.44 21.17 18.13
CA PRO A 58 11.95 20.73 16.82
C PRO A 58 12.64 21.39 15.63
N SER A 59 13.07 22.66 15.73
CA SER A 59 13.71 23.33 14.59
C SER A 59 15.11 22.77 14.30
N ILE A 60 15.85 22.35 15.32
CA ILE A 60 17.16 21.69 15.16
C ILE A 60 16.97 20.32 14.52
N GLN A 61 15.98 19.55 14.99
CA GLN A 61 15.65 18.27 14.38
C GLN A 61 15.19 18.41 12.93
N ALA A 62 14.39 19.43 12.62
CA ALA A 62 13.95 19.72 11.26
C ALA A 62 15.14 20.09 10.35
N ALA A 63 16.09 20.90 10.86
CA ALA A 63 17.30 21.25 10.12
C ALA A 63 18.20 20.02 9.86
N ALA A 64 18.36 19.13 10.85
CA ALA A 64 19.08 17.87 10.69
C ALA A 64 18.42 16.98 9.63
N ALA A 65 17.10 16.80 9.70
CA ALA A 65 16.35 16.03 8.73
C ALA A 65 16.45 16.60 7.30
N ALA A 66 16.46 17.93 7.15
CA ALA A 66 16.66 18.57 5.85
C ALA A 66 18.08 18.29 5.28
N SER A 67 19.10 18.29 6.13
CA SER A 67 20.47 17.91 5.73
C SER A 67 20.54 16.45 5.28
N ASP A 68 19.91 15.55 6.03
CA ASP A 68 19.88 14.12 5.71
C ASP A 68 19.12 13.85 4.40
N ALA A 69 18.02 14.56 4.16
CA ALA A 69 17.28 14.49 2.89
C ALA A 69 18.14 14.93 1.71
N ALA A 70 18.89 16.04 1.84
CA ALA A 70 19.81 16.50 0.80
C ALA A 70 20.93 15.47 0.54
N ARG A 71 21.47 14.86 1.60
CA ARG A 71 22.48 13.80 1.47
C ARG A 71 21.91 12.57 0.76
N ALA A 72 20.70 12.15 1.11
CA ALA A 72 20.02 11.04 0.44
C ALA A 72 19.80 11.33 -1.04
N GLY A 73 19.39 12.55 -1.39
CA GLY A 73 19.25 12.99 -2.79
C GLY A 73 20.56 12.87 -3.57
N LEU A 74 21.69 13.27 -2.96
CA LEU A 74 23.01 13.09 -3.58
C LEU A 74 23.36 11.61 -3.78
N GLN A 75 23.04 10.73 -2.82
CA GLN A 75 23.31 9.30 -2.95
C GLN A 75 22.45 8.65 -4.05
N VAL A 76 21.18 9.03 -4.16
CA VAL A 76 20.31 8.59 -5.28
C VAL A 76 20.88 9.05 -6.61
N ALA A 77 21.30 10.32 -6.71
CA ALA A 77 21.90 10.86 -7.93
C ALA A 77 23.19 10.11 -8.30
N ARG A 78 24.01 9.68 -7.33
CA ARG A 78 25.19 8.86 -7.57
C ARG A 78 24.84 7.42 -7.96
N ALA A 79 23.87 6.82 -7.29
CA ALA A 79 23.38 5.47 -7.58
C ALA A 79 22.83 5.36 -9.01
N ALA A 80 22.28 6.44 -9.56
CA ALA A 80 21.80 6.49 -10.95
C ALA A 80 22.90 6.27 -12.00
N TRP A 81 24.18 6.41 -11.64
CA TRP A 81 25.31 6.16 -12.54
C TRP A 81 25.83 4.71 -12.46
N LEU A 82 25.31 3.92 -11.52
CA LEU A 82 25.72 2.54 -11.30
C LEU A 82 24.71 1.58 -11.94
N PRO A 83 25.13 0.38 -12.37
CA PRO A 83 24.21 -0.64 -12.84
C PRO A 83 23.31 -1.10 -11.69
N GLN A 84 22.05 -1.39 -12.01
CA GLN A 84 21.09 -1.95 -11.07
C GLN A 84 21.03 -3.48 -11.24
N PHE A 85 21.07 -4.19 -10.11
CA PHE A 85 20.90 -5.65 -10.08
C PHE A 85 19.56 -5.97 -9.42
N GLY A 86 18.71 -6.69 -10.13
CA GLY A 86 17.44 -7.22 -9.62
C GLY A 86 17.40 -8.73 -9.79
N VAL A 87 16.75 -9.41 -8.85
CA VAL A 87 16.49 -10.86 -8.93
C VAL A 87 15.00 -11.06 -8.85
N GLU A 88 14.44 -11.70 -9.88
CA GLU A 88 13.01 -12.00 -9.97
C GLU A 88 12.83 -13.50 -10.25
N GLY A 89 11.76 -14.08 -9.72
CA GLY A 89 11.40 -15.47 -9.92
C GLY A 89 9.88 -15.64 -9.91
N GLY A 90 9.36 -16.44 -10.84
CA GLY A 90 7.92 -16.67 -10.97
C GLY A 90 7.61 -17.98 -11.68
N VAL A 91 6.45 -18.54 -11.37
CA VAL A 91 5.90 -19.75 -12.02
C VAL A 91 4.49 -19.40 -12.49
N THR A 92 4.23 -19.53 -13.78
CA THR A 92 2.90 -19.31 -14.37
C THR A 92 2.43 -20.57 -15.08
N ARG A 93 1.11 -20.83 -15.03
CA ARG A 93 0.47 -21.91 -15.79
C ARG A 93 -0.58 -21.30 -16.71
N PHE A 94 -0.42 -21.53 -18.00
CA PHE A 94 -1.39 -21.13 -19.01
C PHE A 94 -2.28 -22.33 -19.38
N GLN A 95 -3.59 -22.08 -19.56
CA GLN A 95 -4.54 -23.05 -20.10
C GLN A 95 -5.29 -22.38 -21.25
N GLU A 96 -5.21 -22.97 -22.44
CA GLU A 96 -5.95 -22.52 -23.61
C GLU A 96 -7.39 -23.08 -23.55
N PRO A 97 -8.43 -22.24 -23.61
CA PRO A 97 -9.80 -22.71 -23.61
C PRO A 97 -10.11 -23.38 -24.95
N MET A 98 -10.20 -24.72 -24.96
CA MET A 98 -10.70 -25.44 -26.14
C MET A 98 -12.21 -25.20 -26.30
N LEU A 99 -12.60 -24.68 -27.47
CA LEU A 99 -13.99 -24.67 -27.90
C LEU A 99 -14.42 -26.11 -28.21
N VAL A 100 -15.00 -26.79 -27.23
CA VAL A 100 -15.64 -28.09 -27.43
C VAL A 100 -16.99 -27.86 -28.11
N ALA A 101 -17.04 -28.04 -29.44
CA ALA A 101 -18.31 -28.16 -30.15
C ALA A 101 -18.93 -29.54 -29.85
N PRO A 102 -20.16 -29.64 -29.32
CA PRO A 102 -20.80 -30.93 -29.10
C PRO A 102 -21.00 -31.67 -30.43
N LEU A 103 -20.33 -32.82 -30.62
CA LEU A 103 -20.39 -33.63 -31.85
C LEU A 103 -21.59 -34.59 -31.89
N HIS A 104 -22.37 -34.64 -30.81
CA HIS A 104 -23.63 -35.35 -30.76
C HIS A 104 -24.61 -34.51 -29.96
N ARG A 105 -25.80 -34.33 -30.51
CA ARG A 105 -26.97 -34.04 -29.69
C ARG A 105 -27.17 -35.29 -28.82
N PHE A 106 -26.92 -35.17 -27.53
CA PHE A 106 -27.39 -36.18 -26.58
C PHE A 106 -28.92 -36.21 -26.67
N ASP A 107 -29.45 -37.22 -27.35
CA ASP A 107 -30.89 -37.48 -27.39
C ASP A 107 -31.20 -38.64 -26.44
N PRO A 108 -31.70 -38.36 -25.22
CA PRO A 108 -32.00 -39.40 -24.24
C PRO A 108 -33.20 -40.27 -24.65
N THR A 109 -33.86 -39.99 -25.77
CA THR A 109 -35.03 -40.75 -26.25
C THR A 109 -34.70 -41.74 -27.37
N ALA A 110 -33.46 -41.72 -27.90
CA ALA A 110 -33.02 -42.70 -28.87
C ALA A 110 -32.71 -44.04 -28.18
N VAL A 111 -33.70 -44.93 -28.11
CA VAL A 111 -33.52 -46.33 -27.70
C VAL A 111 -32.97 -47.09 -28.92
N PRO A 112 -31.81 -47.78 -28.82
CA PRO A 112 -31.36 -48.68 -29.87
C PRO A 112 -32.27 -49.93 -29.89
N ASP A 113 -32.67 -50.36 -31.09
CA ASP A 113 -33.45 -51.59 -31.32
C ASP A 113 -32.74 -52.86 -30.81
#